data_AF-A0A0A6NZH2-F1
#
_entry.id   AF-A0A0A6NZH2-F1
#
_cell.length_a   1.000
_cell.length_b   1.000
_cell.length_c   1.000
_cell.angle_alpha   90.00
_cell.angle_beta   90.00
_cell.angle_gamma   90.00
#
_symmetry.space_group_name_H-M   'P 1'
#
loop_
_entity.id
_entity.type
_entity.pdbx_description
1 polymer ?
#
loop_
_entity_poly.entity_id
_entity_poly.type
_entity_poly.pdbx_seq_one_letter_code
_entity_poly.pdbx_strand_id
1 'polypeptide(L)'
;MGIIFYTIDTGLLNAMSFRNSSNYGALLENFVFMQLRRHGYMIEYVSTKEGYETDFFARHPIKNEIKLVQVCWDMSDEKTFQRELRGLQTIMKALSITSGTIVTYDDETSLDNNIAVIPVWKWLLSL
;
A
#
# COMPACT_ATOMS: atom_id res chain seq x y z
N MET A 1 -15.23 2.70 13.83
CA MET A 1 -13.77 2.48 13.88
C MET A 1 -13.55 0.98 13.77
N GLY A 2 -13.16 0.50 12.59
CA GLY A 2 -12.90 -0.92 12.35
C GLY A 2 -11.48 -1.29 12.77
N ILE A 3 -11.29 -2.49 13.31
CA ILE A 3 -9.97 -3.02 13.67
C ILE A 3 -9.36 -3.64 12.41
N ILE A 4 -8.16 -3.20 12.02
CA ILE A 4 -7.39 -3.80 10.92
C ILE A 4 -6.42 -4.83 11.51
N PHE A 5 -6.46 -6.06 11.01
CA PHE A 5 -5.63 -7.18 11.49
C PHE A 5 -4.56 -7.55 10.47
N TYR A 6 -3.30 -7.47 10.86
CA TYR A 6 -2.17 -7.96 10.06
C TYR A 6 -1.75 -9.33 10.60
N THR A 7 -2.05 -10.38 9.85
CA THR A 7 -1.83 -11.78 10.27
C THR A 7 -0.67 -12.39 9.50
N ILE A 8 0.14 -13.21 10.19
CA ILE A 8 1.25 -13.96 9.58
C ILE A 8 0.72 -14.95 8.54
N ASP A 9 -0.47 -15.52 8.79
CA ASP A 9 -1.19 -16.41 7.90
C ASP A 9 -2.47 -15.74 7.38
N THR A 10 -2.44 -15.32 6.11
CA THR A 10 -3.62 -14.74 5.44
C THR A 10 -4.76 -15.74 5.27
N GLY A 11 -4.46 -17.04 5.26
CA GLY A 11 -5.44 -18.13 5.30
C GLY A 11 -6.22 -18.15 6.62
N LEU A 12 -5.57 -17.82 7.74
CA LEU A 12 -6.24 -17.68 9.03
C LEU A 12 -7.19 -16.47 9.06
N LEU A 13 -6.78 -15.32 8.50
CA LEU A 13 -7.68 -14.17 8.34
C LEU A 13 -8.91 -14.53 7.48
N ASN A 14 -8.67 -15.28 6.40
CA ASN A 14 -9.73 -15.76 5.50
C ASN A 14 -10.65 -16.80 6.16
N ALA A 15 -10.17 -17.58 7.12
CA ALA A 15 -10.97 -18.55 7.86
C ALA A 15 -11.83 -17.89 8.96
N MET A 16 -11.37 -16.75 9.48
CA MET A 16 -11.98 -16.07 10.63
C MET A 16 -12.88 -14.87 10.25
N SER A 17 -12.78 -14.34 9.03
CA SER A 17 -13.63 -13.26 8.53
C SER A 17 -14.75 -13.76 7.61
N PHE A 18 -15.95 -13.18 7.74
CA PHE A 18 -17.05 -13.43 6.80
C PHE A 18 -16.64 -13.03 5.38
N ARG A 19 -16.71 -13.99 4.44
CA ARG A 19 -16.33 -13.79 3.04
C ARG A 19 -17.28 -12.82 2.34
N ASN A 20 -16.80 -11.62 2.09
CA ASN A 20 -17.30 -10.73 1.03
C ASN A 20 -16.10 -10.27 0.20
N SER A 21 -16.34 -9.94 -1.07
CA SER A 21 -15.35 -9.33 -1.98
C SER A 21 -14.73 -8.04 -1.42
N SER A 22 -15.36 -7.43 -0.40
CA SER A 22 -14.83 -6.31 0.38
C SER A 22 -13.50 -6.59 1.09
N ASN A 23 -13.11 -7.87 1.30
CA ASN A 23 -11.90 -8.21 2.06
C ASN A 23 -10.63 -8.32 1.22
N TYR A 24 -10.72 -8.28 -0.12
CA TYR A 24 -9.54 -8.46 -0.98
C TYR A 24 -8.51 -7.34 -0.85
N GLY A 25 -8.96 -6.08 -0.69
CA GLY A 25 -8.06 -4.95 -0.40
C GLY A 25 -7.26 -5.17 0.88
N ALA A 26 -7.93 -5.54 1.98
CA ALA A 26 -7.26 -5.81 3.26
C ALA A 26 -6.29 -7.00 3.20
N LEU A 27 -6.60 -8.03 2.41
CA LEU A 27 -5.68 -9.15 2.19
C LEU A 27 -4.42 -8.72 1.43
N LEU A 28 -4.60 -7.93 0.37
CA LEU A 28 -3.48 -7.40 -0.41
C LEU A 28 -2.62 -6.45 0.44
N GLU A 29 -3.24 -5.59 1.23
CA GLU A 29 -2.57 -4.71 2.18
C GLU A 29 -1.74 -5.51 3.19
N ASN A 30 -2.32 -6.54 3.82
CA ASN A 30 -1.58 -7.41 4.73
C ASN A 30 -0.42 -8.13 4.04
N PHE A 31 -0.61 -8.55 2.79
CA PHE A 31 0.44 -9.20 2.02
C PHE A 31 1.62 -8.25 1.72
N VAL A 32 1.33 -7.02 1.29
CA VAL A 32 2.33 -5.96 1.07
C VAL A 32 3.07 -5.64 2.36
N PHE A 33 2.35 -5.47 3.48
CA PHE A 33 2.93 -5.27 4.80
C PHE A 33 3.93 -6.37 5.17
N MET A 34 3.51 -7.64 5.05
CA MET A 34 4.34 -8.78 5.38
C MET A 34 5.60 -8.83 4.52
N GLN A 35 5.49 -8.49 3.23
CA GLN A 35 6.64 -8.49 2.34
C GLN A 35 7.66 -7.39 2.68
N LEU A 36 7.19 -6.17 2.97
CA LEU A 36 8.06 -5.08 3.45
C LEU A 36 8.81 -5.49 4.72
N ARG A 37 8.10 -6.10 5.68
CA ARG A 37 8.73 -6.60 6.93
C ARG A 37 9.78 -7.67 6.67
N ARG A 38 9.52 -8.61 5.74
CA ARG A 38 10.48 -9.66 5.36
C ARG A 38 11.75 -9.10 4.72
N HIS A 39 11.66 -7.96 4.05
CA HIS A 39 12.80 -7.27 3.43
C HIS A 39 13.50 -6.28 4.38
N GLY A 40 13.16 -6.28 5.67
CA GLY A 40 13.85 -5.47 6.68
C GLY A 40 13.39 -4.00 6.74
N TYR A 41 12.28 -3.65 6.08
CA TYR A 41 11.70 -2.32 6.23
C TYR A 41 11.00 -2.17 7.58
N MET A 42 11.21 -1.02 8.21
CA MET A 42 10.40 -0.54 9.33
C MET A 42 9.23 0.25 8.77
N ILE A 43 8.02 -0.12 9.17
CA ILE A 43 6.79 0.45 8.64
C ILE A 43 6.25 1.43 9.69
N GLU A 44 5.96 2.66 9.25
CA GLU A 44 5.37 3.72 10.03
C GLU A 44 4.07 4.15 9.35
N TYR A 45 3.07 4.55 10.14
CA TYR A 45 1.83 5.11 9.62
C TYR A 45 1.94 6.63 9.64
N VAL A 46 1.73 7.26 8.48
CA VAL A 46 1.79 8.72 8.35
C VAL A 46 0.43 9.23 7.87
N SER A 47 -0.09 10.20 8.60
CA SER A 47 -1.27 10.95 8.21
C SER A 47 -1.01 12.45 8.24
N THR A 48 -1.72 13.17 7.40
CA THR A 48 -1.68 14.64 7.35
C THR A 48 -2.72 15.24 8.28
N LYS A 49 -2.55 16.54 8.60
CA LYS A 49 -3.54 17.30 9.39
C LYS A 49 -4.93 17.35 8.74
N GLU A 50 -4.98 17.17 7.43
CA GLU A 50 -6.21 17.16 6.62
C GLU A 50 -6.89 15.78 6.59
N GLY A 51 -6.30 14.77 7.25
CA GLY A 51 -6.86 13.42 7.34
C GLY A 51 -6.51 12.50 6.17
N TYR A 52 -5.64 12.92 5.25
CA TYR A 52 -5.10 12.03 4.21
C TYR A 52 -3.99 11.16 4.79
N GLU A 53 -4.03 9.88 4.47
CA GLU A 53 -3.06 8.86 4.86
C GLU A 53 -2.59 8.07 3.64
N THR A 54 -1.50 7.34 3.82
CA THR A 54 -1.05 6.31 2.90
C THR A 54 -0.82 5.03 3.70
N ASP A 55 -1.03 3.87 3.08
CA ASP A 55 -1.01 2.60 3.80
C ASP A 55 0.35 2.35 4.46
N PHE A 56 1.45 2.57 3.73
CA PHE A 56 2.79 2.30 4.23
C PHE A 56 3.81 3.40 3.93
N PHE A 57 4.36 3.98 5.00
CA PHE A 57 5.67 4.62 4.98
C PHE A 57 6.72 3.60 5.44
N ALA A 58 7.53 3.09 4.52
CA ALA A 58 8.50 2.03 4.80
C ALA A 58 9.93 2.55 4.70
N ARG A 59 10.69 2.49 5.79
CA ARG A 59 12.10 2.92 5.86
C ARG A 59 13.02 1.73 6.12
N HIS A 60 14.04 1.55 5.27
CA HIS A 60 15.09 0.56 5.50
C HIS A 60 16.23 1.19 6.32
N PRO A 61 16.52 0.72 7.55
CA PRO A 61 17.49 1.36 8.45
C PRO A 61 18.93 1.34 7.91
N ILE A 62 19.31 0.27 7.20
CA ILE A 62 20.67 0.09 6.68
C ILE A 62 20.86 0.73 5.29
N LYS A 63 19.92 0.51 4.35
CA LYS A 63 20.00 1.02 2.97
C LYS A 63 19.70 2.51 2.84
N ASN A 64 19.20 3.15 3.91
CA ASN A 64 18.70 4.53 3.89
C ASN A 64 17.66 4.77 2.78
N GLU A 65 16.85 3.74 2.50
CA GLU A 65 15.82 3.73 1.47
C GLU A 65 14.46 4.00 2.10
N ILE A 66 13.65 4.83 1.46
CA ILE A 66 12.27 5.11 1.86
C ILE A 66 11.36 4.72 0.70
N LYS A 67 10.32 3.94 1.00
CA LYS A 67 9.23 3.60 0.08
C LYS A 67 7.92 4.11 0.64
N LEU A 68 7.18 4.85 -0.19
CA LEU A 68 5.76 5.13 0.04
C LEU A 68 4.96 4.15 -0.80
N VAL A 69 4.12 3.35 -0.15
CA VAL A 69 3.33 2.32 -0.81
C VAL A 69 1.86 2.49 -0.44
N GLN A 70 1.03 2.65 -1.46
CA GLN A 70 -0.42 2.58 -1.38
C GLN A 70 -0.91 1.28 -2.02
N VAL A 71 -1.98 0.71 -1.53
CA VAL A 71 -2.58 -0.52 -2.05
C VAL A 71 -3.94 -0.21 -2.64
N CYS A 72 -4.17 -0.67 -3.87
CA CYS A 72 -5.44 -0.51 -4.56
C CYS A 72 -5.78 -1.81 -5.26
N TRP A 73 -6.77 -2.55 -4.77
CA TRP A 73 -7.09 -3.88 -5.33
C TRP A 73 -7.44 -3.82 -6.83
N ASP A 74 -8.32 -2.89 -7.20
CA ASP A 74 -8.85 -2.73 -8.55
C ASP A 74 -9.02 -1.23 -8.84
N MET A 75 -8.47 -0.78 -9.97
CA MET A 75 -8.54 0.62 -10.41
C MET A 75 -9.82 0.95 -11.20
N SER A 76 -10.69 -0.02 -11.47
CA SER A 76 -11.91 0.16 -12.27
C SER A 76 -12.92 1.13 -11.63
N ASP A 77 -12.91 1.26 -10.30
CA ASP A 77 -13.63 2.31 -9.59
C ASP A 77 -12.77 3.58 -9.50
N GLU A 78 -12.95 4.45 -10.49
CA GLU A 78 -12.27 5.74 -10.59
C GLU A 78 -12.36 6.56 -9.30
N LYS A 79 -13.49 6.53 -8.59
CA LYS A 79 -13.66 7.33 -7.36
C LYS A 79 -12.77 6.78 -6.25
N THR A 80 -12.69 5.46 -6.13
CA THR A 80 -11.82 4.80 -5.16
C THR A 80 -10.36 5.05 -5.52
N PHE A 81 -9.97 4.84 -6.77
CA PHE A 81 -8.59 5.06 -7.23
C PHE A 81 -8.12 6.50 -7.02
N GLN A 82 -8.93 7.51 -7.36
CA GLN A 82 -8.58 8.92 -7.15
C GLN A 82 -8.38 9.27 -5.67
N ARG A 83 -9.11 8.59 -4.77
CA ARG A 83 -8.92 8.75 -3.31
C ARG A 83 -7.56 8.19 -2.87
N GLU A 84 -7.21 6.98 -3.32
CA GLU A 84 -5.91 6.35 -3.02
C GLU A 84 -4.75 7.19 -3.56
N LEU A 85 -4.84 7.61 -4.83
CA LEU A 85 -3.84 8.43 -5.50
C LEU A 85 -3.62 9.75 -4.76
N ARG A 86 -4.70 10.43 -4.36
CA ARG A 86 -4.63 11.69 -3.63
C ARG A 86 -3.99 11.55 -2.26
N GLY A 87 -4.27 10.45 -1.55
CA GLY A 87 -3.63 10.14 -0.26
C GLY A 87 -2.12 10.05 -0.42
N LEU A 88 -1.66 9.22 -1.36
CA LEU A 88 -0.24 9.06 -1.68
C LEU A 88 0.44 10.38 -2.08
N GLN A 89 -0.15 11.13 -3.02
CA GLN A 89 0.40 12.40 -3.50
C GLN A 89 0.53 13.45 -2.38
N THR A 90 -0.44 13.48 -1.47
CA THR A 90 -0.45 14.43 -0.35
C THR A 90 0.67 14.12 0.63
N ILE A 91 0.89 12.83 0.95
CA ILE A 91 2.00 12.38 1.81
C ILE A 91 3.35 12.63 1.13
N MET A 92 3.48 12.30 -0.15
CA MET A 92 4.68 12.60 -0.95
C MET A 92 5.06 14.08 -0.85
N LYS A 93 4.09 14.97 -1.04
CA LYS A 93 4.30 16.42 -0.94
C LYS A 93 4.64 16.85 0.48
N ALA A 94 3.94 16.35 1.49
CA ALA A 94 4.15 16.71 2.89
C ALA A 94 5.55 16.32 3.40
N LEU A 95 6.09 15.20 2.92
CA LEU A 95 7.39 14.67 3.34
C LEU A 95 8.52 14.96 2.33
N SER A 96 8.24 15.71 1.26
CA SER A 96 9.19 15.99 0.17
C SER A 96 9.79 14.72 -0.46
N ILE A 97 8.99 13.66 -0.58
CA ILE A 97 9.37 12.40 -1.21
C ILE A 97 9.04 12.46 -2.70
N THR A 98 10.00 12.11 -3.54
CA THR A 98 9.95 12.33 -4.99
C THR A 98 9.33 11.18 -5.78
N SER A 99 9.02 10.04 -5.16
CA SER A 99 8.40 8.89 -5.82
C SER A 99 7.50 8.10 -4.87
N GLY A 100 6.51 7.42 -5.45
CA GLY A 100 5.56 6.57 -4.72
C GLY A 100 5.17 5.36 -5.55
N THR A 101 4.59 4.36 -4.90
CA THR A 101 4.14 3.14 -5.57
C THR A 101 2.71 2.83 -5.17
N ILE A 102 1.85 2.55 -6.15
CA ILE A 102 0.54 1.96 -5.94
C ILE A 102 0.66 0.48 -6.34
N VAL A 103 0.47 -0.42 -5.38
CA VAL A 103 0.46 -1.86 -5.63
C VAL A 103 -0.96 -2.31 -5.88
N THR A 104 -1.18 -2.94 -7.03
CA THR A 104 -2.49 -3.42 -7.47
C THR A 104 -2.55 -4.95 -7.53
N TYR A 105 -3.73 -5.51 -7.76
CA TYR A 105 -3.82 -6.95 -8.02
C TYR A 105 -3.14 -7.33 -9.35
N ASP A 106 -3.49 -6.65 -10.46
CA ASP A 106 -2.99 -7.00 -11.79
C ASP A 106 -2.83 -5.80 -12.77
N ASP A 107 -3.06 -4.57 -12.32
CA ASP A 107 -2.94 -3.38 -13.18
C ASP A 107 -1.53 -2.80 -13.18
N GLU A 108 -1.03 -2.39 -14.35
CA GLU A 108 0.26 -1.71 -14.51
C GLU A 108 0.10 -0.39 -15.28
N THR A 109 0.60 0.70 -14.71
CA THR A 109 0.69 1.99 -15.40
C THR A 109 1.73 2.91 -14.74
N SER A 110 2.12 3.98 -15.42
CA SER A 110 2.92 5.06 -14.83
C SER A 110 2.08 6.32 -14.81
N LEU A 111 1.97 6.94 -13.65
CA LEU A 111 1.26 8.20 -13.48
C LEU A 111 2.27 9.36 -13.40
N ASP A 112 1.75 10.57 -13.50
CA ASP A 112 2.51 11.78 -13.25
C ASP A 112 3.08 11.81 -11.81
N ASN A 113 4.08 12.67 -11.59
CA ASN A 113 4.76 12.83 -10.28
C ASN A 113 5.55 11.61 -9.78
N ASN A 114 6.11 10.79 -10.69
CA ASN A 114 6.89 9.59 -10.38
C ASN A 114 6.14 8.56 -9.52
N ILE A 115 4.86 8.35 -9.83
CA ILE A 115 4.06 7.31 -9.17
C ILE A 115 3.98 6.11 -10.11
N ALA A 116 4.56 4.99 -9.67
CA ALA A 116 4.45 3.72 -10.36
C ALA A 116 3.22 2.96 -9.88
N VAL A 117 2.38 2.51 -10.79
CA VAL A 117 1.33 1.53 -10.52
C VAL A 117 1.82 0.19 -11.02
N ILE A 118 1.92 -0.78 -10.13
CA ILE A 118 2.55 -2.06 -10.40
C ILE A 118 1.72 -3.21 -9.82
N PRO A 119 1.50 -4.28 -10.59
CA PRO A 119 0.78 -5.42 -10.06
C PRO A 119 1.63 -6.13 -9.01
N VAL A 120 0.97 -6.66 -7.98
CA VAL A 120 1.63 -7.20 -6.79
C VAL A 120 2.66 -8.27 -7.14
N TRP A 121 2.35 -9.17 -8.09
CA TRP A 121 3.27 -10.23 -8.49
C TRP A 121 4.58 -9.68 -9.08
N LYS A 122 4.53 -8.56 -9.80
CA LYS A 122 5.71 -7.91 -10.38
C LYS A 122 6.47 -7.13 -9.33
N TRP A 123 5.74 -6.44 -8.44
CA TRP A 123 6.32 -5.70 -7.32
C TRP A 123 7.14 -6.61 -6.40
N LEU A 124 6.65 -7.82 -6.12
CA LEU A 124 7.37 -8.84 -5.34
C LEU A 124 8.75 -9.20 -5.90
N LEU A 125 8.94 -9.12 -7.21
CA LEU A 125 10.20 -9.45 -7.88
C LEU A 125 11.18 -8.27 -7.89
N SER A 126 10.75 -7.09 -7.46
CA SER A 126 11.51 -5.82 -7.54
C SER A 126 12.02 -5.30 -6.18
N LEU A 127 11.80 -6.06 -5.10
CA LEU A 127 11.99 -5.66 -3.71
C LEU A 127 13.40 -5.88 -3.15
#